data_AF-A0A7R9MTV7-F1
#
_entry.id   AF-A0A7R9MTV7-F1
#
_cell.length_a   1.000
_cell.length_b   1.000
_cell.length_c   1.000
_cell.angle_alpha   90.00
_cell.angle_beta   90.00
_cell.angle_gamma   90.00
#
_symmetry.space_group_name_H-M   'P 1'
#
loop_
_entity.id
_entity.type
_entity.pdbx_description
1 polymer ?
#
loop_
_entity_poly.entity_id
_entity_poly.type
_entity_poly.pdbx_seq_one_letter_code
_entity_poly.pdbx_strand_id
1 'polypeptide(L)'
;NDALKRYGTLPDHLKRHRLVCNTYRLALSYQNRLYYQTIQSIAALKPPILALLASTYLPKVFLMAIKVMSFGYSSPNTQFPIRKLSQWLCPFESNAQKADNYIENMCQSYGLDVNTDCIGFNKTKFKETAKPYENQKWSSLEFSLKELSLSSLLIGRHELSHFEE
;
A
#
# COMPACT_ATOMS: atom_id res chain seq x y z
N ASN A 1 4.32 16.32 6.98
CA ASN A 1 4.72 16.78 8.33
C ASN A 1 3.60 17.45 9.10
N ASP A 2 2.75 18.27 8.47
CA ASP A 2 1.73 19.03 9.23
C ASP A 2 0.63 18.17 9.86
N ALA A 3 0.21 17.09 9.22
CA ALA A 3 -0.79 16.17 9.78
C ALA A 3 -0.35 15.54 11.12
N LEU A 4 0.93 15.16 11.23
CA LEU A 4 1.48 14.55 12.45
C LEU A 4 1.66 15.59 13.57
N LYS A 5 2.04 16.82 13.20
CA LYS A 5 2.06 17.95 14.15
C LYS A 5 0.65 18.24 14.70
N ARG A 6 -0.36 18.28 13.82
CA ARG A 6 -1.77 18.48 14.19
C ARG A 6 -2.30 17.37 15.09
N TYR A 7 -1.88 16.12 14.89
CA TYR A 7 -2.23 15.04 15.80
C TYR A 7 -1.79 15.33 17.24
N GLY A 8 -0.59 15.90 17.43
CA GLY A 8 -0.08 16.30 18.74
C GLY A 8 -0.98 17.30 19.47
N THR A 9 -1.63 18.20 18.71
CA THR A 9 -2.52 19.24 19.25
C THR A 9 -3.97 18.78 19.43
N LEU A 10 -4.33 17.55 19.02
CA LEU A 10 -5.69 17.05 19.20
C LEU A 10 -6.03 16.79 20.68
N PRO A 11 -7.29 17.01 21.09
CA PRO A 11 -7.80 16.53 22.36
C PRO A 11 -7.63 15.01 22.54
N ASP A 12 -7.42 14.56 23.78
CA ASP A 12 -7.11 13.15 24.07
C ASP A 12 -8.21 12.17 23.66
N HIS A 13 -9.48 12.56 23.79
CA HIS A 13 -10.60 11.73 23.36
C HIS A 13 -10.58 11.47 21.85
N LEU A 14 -10.15 12.45 21.04
CA LEU A 14 -10.00 12.27 19.59
C LEU A 14 -8.76 11.43 19.26
N LYS A 15 -7.66 11.59 19.99
CA LYS A 15 -6.45 10.77 19.80
C LYS A 15 -6.71 9.27 20.04
N ARG A 16 -7.58 8.96 21.00
CA ARG A 16 -8.01 7.59 21.34
C ARG A 16 -8.98 7.00 20.32
N HIS A 17 -9.62 7.83 19.50
CA HIS A 17 -10.54 7.35 18.47
C HIS A 17 -9.80 6.42 17.49
N ARG A 18 -10.35 5.22 17.25
CA ARG A 18 -9.67 4.15 16.49
C ARG A 18 -9.22 4.61 15.11
N LEU A 19 -10.05 5.35 14.39
CA LEU A 19 -9.71 5.86 13.05
C LEU A 19 -8.55 6.86 13.10
N VAL A 20 -8.55 7.76 14.08
CA VAL A 20 -7.53 8.80 14.23
C VAL A 20 -6.20 8.14 14.62
N CYS A 21 -6.22 7.17 15.51
CA CYS A 21 -5.05 6.37 15.86
C CYS A 21 -4.50 5.56 14.67
N ASN A 22 -5.37 4.87 13.92
CA ASN A 22 -4.96 4.06 12.76
C ASN A 22 -4.37 4.91 11.63
N THR A 23 -5.02 6.03 11.31
CA THR A 23 -4.52 6.96 10.27
C THR A 23 -3.22 7.65 10.70
N TYR A 24 -3.08 7.98 11.98
CA TYR A 24 -1.81 8.48 12.53
C TYR A 24 -0.68 7.44 12.39
N ARG A 25 -0.93 6.18 12.77
CA ARG A 25 0.04 5.08 12.63
C ARG A 25 0.44 4.87 11.18
N LEU A 26 -0.52 4.88 10.27
CA LEU A 26 -0.26 4.78 8.82
C LEU A 26 0.64 5.93 8.34
N ALA A 27 0.32 7.17 8.71
CA ALA A 27 1.12 8.34 8.34
C ALA A 27 2.54 8.29 8.93
N LEU A 28 2.68 7.82 10.17
CA LEU A 28 3.96 7.64 10.85
C LEU A 28 4.81 6.55 10.16
N SER A 29 4.23 5.41 9.84
CA SER A 29 4.90 4.33 9.09
C SER A 29 5.39 4.80 7.74
N TYR A 30 4.58 5.58 7.02
CA TYR A 30 4.98 6.17 5.74
C TYR A 30 6.15 7.15 5.90
N GLN A 31 6.10 8.04 6.90
CA GLN A 31 7.19 8.98 7.17
C GLN A 31 8.50 8.26 7.50
N ASN A 32 8.42 7.19 8.28
CA ASN A 32 9.56 6.36 8.68
C ASN A 32 10.03 5.40 7.57
N ARG A 33 9.46 5.49 6.35
CA ARG A 33 9.78 4.65 5.20
C ARG A 33 9.52 3.15 5.44
N LEU A 34 8.63 2.83 6.35
CA LEU A 34 8.17 1.47 6.64
C LEU A 34 7.08 1.10 5.63
N TYR A 35 7.44 0.99 4.35
CA TYR A 35 6.47 0.87 3.26
C TYR A 35 5.68 -0.43 3.29
N TYR A 36 6.30 -1.55 3.67
CA TYR A 36 5.58 -2.80 3.90
C TYR A 36 4.44 -2.61 4.90
N GLN A 37 4.73 -2.06 6.08
CA GLN A 37 3.72 -1.79 7.10
C GLN A 37 2.67 -0.79 6.63
N THR A 38 3.07 0.21 5.83
CA THR A 38 2.15 1.19 5.24
C THR A 38 1.13 0.49 4.34
N ILE A 39 1.59 -0.36 3.42
CA ILE A 39 0.74 -1.09 2.48
C ILE A 39 -0.20 -2.05 3.21
N GLN A 40 0.31 -2.81 4.18
CA GLN A 40 -0.49 -3.70 5.02
C GLN A 40 -1.55 -2.92 5.83
N SER A 41 -1.18 -1.74 6.34
CA SER A 41 -2.13 -0.88 7.07
C SER A 41 -3.24 -0.35 6.16
N ILE A 42 -2.92 0.01 4.91
CA ILE A 42 -3.91 0.42 3.90
C ILE A 42 -4.90 -0.73 3.62
N ALA A 43 -4.39 -1.96 3.51
CA ALA A 43 -5.22 -3.16 3.31
C ALA A 43 -6.14 -3.48 4.49
N ALA A 44 -5.73 -3.13 5.70
CA ALA A 44 -6.50 -3.34 6.91
C ALA A 44 -7.47 -2.20 7.24
N LEU A 45 -7.55 -1.13 6.43
CA LEU A 45 -8.48 -0.03 6.67
C LEU A 45 -9.92 -0.51 6.50
N LYS A 46 -10.67 -0.53 7.62
CA LYS A 46 -12.08 -0.93 7.63
C LYS A 46 -12.99 0.04 6.85
N PRO A 47 -12.86 1.38 6.97
CA PRO A 47 -13.74 2.28 6.23
C PRO A 47 -13.39 2.28 4.74
N PRO A 48 -14.31 1.90 3.85
CA PRO A 48 -14.04 1.77 2.42
C PRO A 48 -13.61 3.09 1.77
N ILE A 49 -14.15 4.22 2.24
CA ILE A 49 -13.75 5.56 1.76
C ILE A 49 -12.27 5.84 2.07
N LEU A 50 -11.82 5.49 3.28
CA LEU A 50 -10.43 5.68 3.66
C LEU A 50 -9.51 4.74 2.88
N ALA A 51 -9.93 3.49 2.68
CA ALA A 51 -9.19 2.53 1.87
C ALA A 51 -9.06 3.00 0.40
N LEU A 52 -10.14 3.53 -0.19
CA LEU A 52 -10.16 4.14 -1.52
C LEU A 52 -9.24 5.36 -1.62
N LEU A 53 -9.35 6.29 -0.67
CA LEU A 53 -8.50 7.48 -0.66
C LEU A 53 -7.02 7.07 -0.55
N ALA A 54 -6.71 6.13 0.34
CA ALA A 54 -5.35 5.65 0.53
C ALA A 54 -4.82 4.85 -0.68
N SER A 55 -5.68 4.12 -1.40
CA SER A 55 -5.29 3.34 -2.57
C SER A 55 -4.77 4.21 -3.72
N THR A 56 -5.25 5.46 -3.85
CA THR A 56 -4.72 6.42 -4.82
C THR A 56 -3.24 6.73 -4.62
N TYR A 57 -2.70 6.51 -3.41
CA TYR A 57 -1.29 6.72 -3.10
C TYR A 57 -0.44 5.44 -3.25
N LEU A 58 -1.04 4.26 -3.42
CA LEU A 58 -0.32 2.99 -3.52
C LEU A 58 0.76 2.97 -4.61
N PRO A 59 0.54 3.47 -5.84
CA PRO A 59 1.58 3.47 -6.87
C PRO A 59 2.86 4.20 -6.41
N LYS A 60 2.70 5.32 -5.71
CA LYS A 60 3.81 6.07 -5.13
C LYS A 60 4.48 5.31 -3.99
N VAL A 61 3.70 4.66 -3.12
CA VAL A 61 4.24 3.85 -2.02
C VAL A 61 5.03 2.66 -2.56
N PHE A 62 4.54 1.99 -3.61
CA PHE A 62 5.25 0.90 -4.28
C PHE A 62 6.55 1.35 -4.92
N LEU A 63 6.53 2.46 -5.68
CA LEU A 63 7.74 3.04 -6.24
C LEU A 63 8.81 3.26 -5.16
N MET A 64 8.40 3.85 -4.03
CA MET A 64 9.32 4.12 -2.91
C MET A 64 9.82 2.83 -2.24
N ALA A 65 8.95 1.80 -2.10
CA ALA A 65 9.34 0.49 -1.59
C ALA A 65 10.37 -0.18 -2.50
N ILE A 66 10.09 -0.24 -3.81
CA ILE A 66 11.00 -0.80 -4.81
C ILE A 66 12.29 -0.01 -4.87
N LYS A 67 12.25 1.33 -4.75
CA LYS A 67 13.45 2.16 -4.66
C LYS A 67 14.29 1.75 -3.44
N VAL A 68 13.73 1.71 -2.25
CA VAL A 68 14.47 1.30 -1.04
C VAL A 68 15.08 -0.10 -1.21
N MET A 69 14.32 -1.05 -1.77
CA MET A 69 14.84 -2.39 -2.04
C MET A 69 15.95 -2.39 -3.09
N SER A 70 15.82 -1.59 -4.16
CA SER A 70 16.82 -1.45 -5.21
C SER A 70 18.15 -0.95 -4.68
N PHE A 71 18.14 -0.12 -3.63
CA PHE A 71 19.35 0.35 -2.97
C PHE A 71 19.86 -0.64 -1.92
N GLY A 72 18.97 -1.23 -1.11
CA GLY A 72 19.33 -2.15 -0.02
C GLY A 72 19.79 -3.54 -0.48
N TYR A 73 19.27 -4.02 -1.60
CA TYR A 73 19.60 -5.32 -2.21
C TYR A 73 20.45 -5.17 -3.49
N SER A 74 21.06 -4.01 -3.72
CA SER A 74 21.86 -3.75 -4.92
C SER A 74 23.15 -4.57 -4.93
N SER A 75 23.12 -5.76 -5.49
CA SER A 75 24.30 -6.62 -5.66
C SER A 75 24.14 -7.53 -6.88
N PRO A 76 25.22 -7.78 -7.66
CA PRO A 76 25.15 -8.63 -8.85
C PRO A 76 24.62 -10.06 -8.58
N ASN A 77 24.83 -10.56 -7.36
CA ASN A 77 24.45 -11.92 -6.98
C ASN A 77 23.14 -11.98 -6.18
N THR A 78 22.50 -10.84 -5.91
CA THR A 78 21.29 -10.80 -5.10
C THR A 78 20.05 -10.90 -5.98
N GLN A 79 19.33 -11.99 -5.79
CA GLN A 79 18.03 -12.24 -6.40
C GLN A 79 16.97 -12.29 -5.31
N PHE A 80 15.86 -11.59 -5.51
CA PHE A 80 14.75 -11.58 -4.57
C PHE A 80 13.56 -12.34 -5.16
N PRO A 81 12.99 -13.33 -4.47
CA PRO A 81 11.86 -14.09 -4.99
C PRO A 81 10.63 -13.21 -5.25
N ILE A 82 10.05 -13.30 -6.45
CA ILE A 82 8.84 -12.55 -6.84
C ILE A 82 7.70 -12.84 -5.87
N ARG A 83 7.52 -14.12 -5.55
CA ARG A 83 6.46 -14.60 -4.64
C ARG A 83 6.50 -13.94 -3.26
N LYS A 84 7.69 -13.70 -2.73
CA LYS A 84 7.86 -13.05 -1.43
C LYS A 84 7.54 -11.56 -1.54
N LEU A 85 7.89 -10.94 -2.65
CA LEU A 85 7.64 -9.51 -2.87
C LEU A 85 6.15 -9.22 -3.08
N SER A 86 5.44 -10.09 -3.80
CA SER A 86 3.99 -9.96 -4.01
C SER A 86 3.21 -10.11 -2.71
N GLN A 87 3.58 -11.06 -1.84
CA GLN A 87 3.01 -11.17 -0.49
C GLN A 87 3.19 -9.89 0.33
N TRP A 88 4.30 -9.17 0.10
CA TRP A 88 4.59 -7.94 0.83
C TRP A 88 3.83 -6.74 0.31
N LEU A 89 3.80 -6.56 -1.01
CA LEU A 89 3.31 -5.35 -1.66
C LEU A 89 1.88 -5.46 -2.18
N CYS A 90 1.34 -6.67 -2.36
CA CYS A 90 0.02 -6.91 -2.93
C CYS A 90 -0.93 -7.67 -1.98
N PRO A 91 -1.12 -7.24 -0.72
CA PRO A 91 -2.05 -7.92 0.20
C PRO A 91 -3.52 -7.83 -0.23
N PHE A 92 -3.83 -6.99 -1.22
CA PHE A 92 -5.19 -6.80 -1.75
C PHE A 92 -5.56 -7.78 -2.87
N GLU A 93 -4.61 -8.59 -3.35
CA GLU A 93 -4.86 -9.53 -4.43
C GLU A 93 -4.86 -10.96 -3.90
N SER A 94 -6.05 -11.56 -3.87
CA SER A 94 -6.23 -12.95 -3.41
C SER A 94 -5.62 -13.96 -4.39
N ASN A 95 -5.56 -13.62 -5.68
CA ASN A 95 -4.96 -14.49 -6.69
C ASN A 95 -3.43 -14.31 -6.71
N ALA A 96 -2.76 -15.31 -6.14
CA ALA A 96 -1.32 -15.46 -6.10
C ALA A 96 -0.62 -15.10 -7.43
N GLN A 97 -1.05 -15.69 -8.54
CA GLN A 97 -0.44 -15.52 -9.84
C GLN A 97 -0.62 -14.10 -10.38
N LYS A 98 -1.80 -13.51 -10.17
CA LYS A 98 -2.04 -12.11 -10.57
C LYS A 98 -1.15 -11.15 -9.79
N ALA A 99 -0.94 -11.40 -8.50
CA ALA A 99 -0.04 -10.60 -7.67
C ALA A 99 1.41 -10.72 -8.16
N ASP A 100 1.86 -11.94 -8.46
CA ASP A 100 3.21 -12.20 -8.97
C ASP A 100 3.44 -11.50 -10.34
N ASN A 101 2.50 -11.66 -11.28
CA ASN A 101 2.55 -11.00 -12.60
C ASN A 101 2.53 -9.46 -12.48
N TYR A 102 1.77 -8.90 -11.53
CA TYR A 102 1.77 -7.46 -11.29
C TYR A 102 3.14 -6.96 -10.84
N ILE A 103 3.75 -7.65 -9.88
CA ILE A 103 5.08 -7.30 -9.36
C ILE A 103 6.13 -7.40 -10.46
N GLU A 104 6.11 -8.44 -11.28
CA GLU A 104 7.00 -8.59 -12.43
C GLU A 104 6.88 -7.39 -13.38
N ASN A 105 5.67 -7.09 -13.86
CA ASN A 105 5.42 -5.98 -14.77
C ASN A 105 5.83 -4.63 -14.16
N MET A 106 5.51 -4.43 -12.89
CA MET A 106 5.89 -3.22 -12.16
C MET A 106 7.41 -3.09 -12.06
N CYS A 107 8.14 -4.15 -11.68
CA CYS A 107 9.60 -4.12 -11.56
C CYS A 107 10.27 -3.88 -12.92
N GLN A 108 9.78 -4.52 -13.98
CA GLN A 108 10.25 -4.28 -15.36
C GLN A 108 10.01 -2.83 -15.80
N SER A 109 8.85 -2.25 -15.46
CA SER A 109 8.55 -0.84 -15.77
C SER A 109 9.51 0.15 -15.11
N TYR A 110 10.05 -0.21 -13.94
CA TYR A 110 11.08 0.54 -13.23
C TYR A 110 12.51 0.21 -13.67
N GLY A 111 12.69 -0.62 -14.72
CA GLY A 111 13.98 -0.96 -15.29
C GLY A 111 14.76 -2.03 -14.51
N LEU A 112 14.12 -2.78 -13.63
CA LEU A 112 14.75 -3.89 -12.93
C LEU A 112 14.78 -5.14 -13.79
N ASP A 113 15.84 -5.95 -13.62
CA ASP A 113 15.97 -7.23 -14.30
C ASP A 113 15.03 -8.23 -13.62
N VAL A 114 14.13 -8.86 -14.38
CA VAL A 114 13.23 -9.89 -13.87
C VAL A 114 13.50 -11.19 -14.61
N ASN A 115 13.78 -12.25 -13.84
CA ASN A 115 13.90 -13.63 -14.29
C ASN A 115 12.63 -14.40 -13.86
N THR A 116 12.50 -15.65 -14.30
CA THR A 116 11.30 -16.49 -14.13
C THR A 116 10.68 -16.46 -12.72
N ASP A 117 11.49 -16.48 -11.66
CA ASP A 117 10.99 -16.49 -10.27
C ASP A 117 11.58 -15.38 -9.38
N CYS A 118 12.46 -14.54 -9.93
CA CYS A 118 13.33 -13.67 -9.15
C CYS A 118 13.50 -12.29 -9.78
N ILE A 119 13.68 -11.28 -8.94
CA ILE A 119 14.00 -9.91 -9.33
C ILE A 119 15.45 -9.60 -8.96
N GLY A 120 16.22 -9.16 -9.94
CA GLY A 120 17.53 -8.57 -9.75
C GLY A 120 17.40 -7.10 -9.40
N PHE A 121 17.69 -6.74 -8.15
CA PHE A 121 17.72 -5.35 -7.73
C PHE A 121 19.06 -4.73 -8.11
N ASN A 122 19.04 -3.85 -9.11
CA ASN A 122 20.21 -3.07 -9.52
C ASN A 122 19.92 -1.57 -9.48
N LYS A 123 20.52 -0.87 -8.51
CA LYS A 123 20.32 0.58 -8.34
C LYS A 123 20.70 1.42 -9.55
N THR A 124 21.63 0.96 -10.40
CA THR A 124 22.08 1.74 -11.57
C THR A 124 21.09 1.65 -12.73
N LYS A 125 20.29 0.58 -12.78
CA LYS A 125 19.24 0.39 -13.79
C LYS A 125 17.88 0.93 -13.35
N PHE A 126 17.69 1.17 -12.05
CA PHE A 126 16.44 1.66 -11.50
C PHE A 126 16.07 3.05 -12.03
N LYS A 127 14.88 3.17 -12.64
CA LYS A 127 14.36 4.40 -13.24
C LYS A 127 13.33 5.04 -12.31
N GLU A 128 13.77 5.99 -11.49
CA GLU A 128 12.87 6.70 -10.56
C GLU A 128 11.81 7.56 -11.26
N THR A 129 12.11 8.06 -12.47
CA THR A 129 11.20 8.89 -13.27
C THR A 129 10.28 8.08 -14.17
N ALA A 130 10.32 6.74 -14.09
CA ALA A 130 9.39 5.90 -14.81
C ALA A 130 7.96 6.18 -14.35
N LYS A 131 7.01 6.16 -15.29
CA LYS A 131 5.60 6.33 -14.97
C LYS A 131 5.17 5.20 -14.04
N PRO A 132 4.36 5.49 -13.00
CA PRO A 132 3.84 4.43 -12.15
C PRO A 132 3.07 3.41 -13.00
N TYR A 133 3.21 2.13 -12.68
CA TYR A 133 2.42 1.10 -13.32
C TYR A 133 0.98 1.17 -12.79
N GLU A 134 0.11 1.83 -13.56
CA GLU A 134 -1.23 2.29 -13.12
C GLU A 134 -2.36 1.27 -13.32
N ASN A 135 -2.08 0.04 -13.75
CA ASN A 135 -3.12 -0.83 -14.30
C ASN A 135 -3.78 -1.82 -13.32
N GLN A 136 -3.55 -1.75 -12.01
CA GLN A 136 -4.14 -2.72 -11.09
C GLN A 136 -5.45 -2.23 -10.46
N LYS A 137 -6.54 -2.87 -10.88
CA LYS A 137 -7.78 -2.95 -10.11
C LYS A 137 -7.63 -4.02 -9.04
N TRP A 138 -7.68 -3.63 -7.76
CA TRP A 138 -7.49 -4.56 -6.65
C TRP A 138 -8.78 -5.32 -6.37
N SER A 139 -8.75 -6.64 -6.58
CA SER A 139 -9.91 -7.51 -6.47
C SER A 139 -10.60 -7.43 -5.11
N SER A 140 -9.84 -7.33 -4.01
CA SER A 140 -10.43 -7.20 -2.66
C SER A 140 -11.09 -5.84 -2.41
N LEU A 141 -10.49 -4.74 -2.88
CA LEU A 141 -11.07 -3.40 -2.74
C LEU A 141 -12.33 -3.26 -3.59
N GLU A 142 -12.34 -3.82 -4.80
CA GLU A 142 -13.55 -3.83 -5.63
C GLU A 142 -14.67 -4.67 -5.03
N PHE A 143 -14.35 -5.80 -4.40
CA PHE A 143 -15.33 -6.66 -3.74
C PHE A 143 -16.06 -5.89 -2.63
N SER A 144 -15.32 -5.27 -1.71
CA SER A 144 -15.90 -4.49 -0.61
C SER A 144 -16.74 -3.30 -1.09
N LEU A 145 -16.44 -2.75 -2.27
CA LEU A 145 -17.22 -1.64 -2.84
C LEU A 145 -18.49 -2.10 -3.55
N LYS A 146 -18.47 -3.29 -4.17
CA LYS A 146 -19.65 -3.84 -4.86
C LYS A 146 -20.78 -4.20 -3.91
N GLU A 147 -20.46 -4.52 -2.66
CA GLU A 147 -21.46 -4.83 -1.62
C GLU A 147 -22.11 -3.58 -1.02
N LEU A 148 -21.61 -2.38 -1.33
CA LEU A 148 -22.06 -1.13 -0.74
C LEU A 148 -22.84 -0.27 -1.74
N SER A 149 -23.98 0.25 -1.31
CA SER A 149 -24.65 1.30 -2.07
C SER A 149 -23.91 2.62 -1.93
N LEU A 150 -23.93 3.44 -2.98
CA LEU A 150 -23.35 4.79 -2.94
C LEU A 150 -23.96 5.64 -1.81
N SER A 151 -25.26 5.46 -1.55
CA SER A 151 -25.97 6.15 -0.48
C SER A 151 -25.50 5.71 0.92
N SER A 152 -25.21 4.42 1.15
CA SER A 152 -24.71 3.96 2.45
C SER A 152 -23.30 4.48 2.72
N LEU A 153 -22.47 4.59 1.68
CA LEU A 153 -21.14 5.17 1.74
C LEU A 153 -21.19 6.66 2.12
N LEU A 154 -22.05 7.44 1.45
CA LEU A 154 -22.13 8.90 1.64
C LEU A 154 -22.76 9.32 2.97
N ILE A 155 -23.73 8.56 3.48
CA ILE A 155 -24.43 8.90 4.73
C ILE A 155 -23.60 8.45 5.96
N GLY A 156 -22.51 7.70 5.78
CA GLY A 156 -21.64 7.25 6.87
C GLY A 156 -22.30 6.24 7.82
N ARG A 157 -23.41 5.62 7.42
CA ARG A 157 -24.18 4.69 8.27
C ARG A 157 -23.44 3.38 8.57
N HIS A 158 -22.32 3.11 7.90
CA HIS A 158 -21.59 1.86 8.05
C HIS A 158 -20.75 1.76 9.35
N GLU A 159 -20.64 2.85 10.12
CA GLU A 159 -19.92 2.83 11.40
C GLU A 159 -20.83 2.72 12.63
N LEU A 160 -22.13 3.02 12.52
CA LEU A 160 -23.04 3.11 13.69
C LEU A 160 -23.50 1.75 14.27
N SER A 161 -23.27 0.63 13.59
CA SER A 161 -23.64 -0.70 14.11
C SER A 161 -22.54 -1.41 14.92
N HIS A 162 -21.36 -0.79 15.07
CA HIS A 162 -20.24 -1.35 15.84
C HIS A 162 -19.64 -0.33 16.84
N PHE A 163 -20.40 0.71 17.21
CA PHE A 163 -20.03 1.64 18.28
C PHE A 163 -20.56 1.21 19.67
N GLU A 164 -21.26 0.09 19.76
CA GLU A 164 -21.55 -0.59 21.02
C GLU A 164 -20.59 -1.79 21.16
N GLU A 165 -19.46 -1.54 21.83
CA GLU A 165 -18.70 -2.41 22.76
C GLU A 165 -17.31 -1.82 23.05
#